data_AF-A0A2G6EYG6-F1
#
_entry.id   AF-A0A2G6EYG6-F1
#
_cell.length_a   1.000
_cell.length_b   1.000
_cell.length_c   1.000
_cell.angle_alpha   90.00
_cell.angle_beta   90.00
_cell.angle_gamma   90.00
#
_symmetry.space_group_name_H-M   'P 1'
#
loop_
_entity.id
_entity.type
_entity.pdbx_description
1 polymer ?
#
loop_
_entity_poly.entity_id
_entity_poly.type
_entity_poly.pdbx_seq_one_letter_code
_entity_poly.pdbx_strand_id
1 'polypeptide(L)'
;MNILKKTKIVCTIGPKTENVELLKTLLQNGMNVMRLNFSHGNYEEHKNRINNFRQAMSETGIRGALLLDTKGPEIRTIKLKDGKDVVIKDGQKFVFTTDKNVVGDENKVAVTYEGFARDLKVGSVVLVDDGLIKLEVIEINGEEVVCIAQNSGELGQNKGINLPGISVQLPALSEKDIADLKFGCENNVDFIAASFIRKAQDVRDVRKILKENGGDRILIIS
;
A
#
# COMPACT_ATOMS: atom_id res chain seq x y z
N MET A 1 28.20 5.56 31.31
CA MET A 1 26.95 6.23 30.89
C MET A 1 26.34 5.39 29.78
N ASN A 2 25.15 4.81 29.99
CA ASN A 2 24.42 4.21 28.87
C ASN A 2 24.00 5.35 27.92
N ILE A 3 24.53 5.33 26.70
CA ILE A 3 24.16 6.31 25.67
C ILE A 3 22.70 6.05 25.32
N LEU A 4 21.82 6.97 25.70
CA LEU A 4 20.42 6.92 25.31
C LEU A 4 20.30 7.18 23.80
N LYS A 5 19.74 6.24 23.06
CA LYS A 5 19.47 6.42 21.63
C LYS A 5 18.50 7.58 21.43
N LYS A 6 18.83 8.49 20.51
CA LYS A 6 17.96 9.62 20.14
C LYS A 6 16.97 9.22 19.04
N THR A 7 17.46 8.49 18.03
CA THR A 7 16.65 7.98 16.93
C THR A 7 15.59 7.00 17.41
N LYS A 8 14.37 7.16 16.90
CA LYS A 8 13.21 6.35 17.25
C LYS A 8 13.05 5.21 16.25
N ILE A 9 12.51 4.09 16.70
CA ILE A 9 12.31 2.88 15.90
C ILE A 9 10.81 2.64 15.71
N VAL A 10 10.39 2.57 14.44
CA VAL A 10 9.05 2.14 14.04
C VAL A 10 9.12 0.65 13.67
N CYS A 11 8.26 -0.18 14.27
CA CYS A 11 8.20 -1.61 13.99
C CYS A 11 6.82 -1.98 13.44
N THR A 12 6.79 -2.66 12.29
CA THR A 12 5.54 -3.21 11.75
C THR A 12 5.18 -4.48 12.51
N ILE A 13 3.97 -4.53 13.07
CA ILE A 13 3.49 -5.67 13.84
C ILE A 13 2.56 -6.53 13.00
N GLY A 14 2.69 -7.85 13.12
CA GLY A 14 1.87 -8.83 12.43
C GLY A 14 1.71 -10.11 13.25
N PRO A 15 1.21 -11.20 12.65
CA PRO A 15 0.80 -12.42 13.38
C PRO A 15 1.90 -13.04 14.26
N LYS A 16 3.17 -12.94 13.83
CA LYS A 16 4.31 -13.48 14.59
C LYS A 16 4.72 -12.60 15.78
N THR A 17 4.24 -11.36 15.85
CA THR A 17 4.72 -10.35 16.78
C THR A 17 3.64 -9.61 17.55
N GLU A 18 2.38 -10.06 17.47
CA GLU A 18 1.22 -9.35 18.05
C GLU A 18 0.85 -9.78 19.48
N ASN A 19 1.44 -10.85 20.02
CA ASN A 19 1.16 -11.24 21.41
C ASN A 19 1.84 -10.29 22.40
N VAL A 20 1.23 -10.16 23.59
CA VAL A 20 1.63 -9.20 24.62
C VAL A 20 3.09 -9.40 25.06
N GLU A 21 3.54 -10.64 25.27
CA GLU A 21 4.91 -10.93 25.75
C GLU A 21 5.97 -10.50 24.74
N LEU A 22 5.74 -10.72 23.44
CA LEU A 22 6.67 -10.25 22.43
C LEU A 22 6.63 -8.73 22.27
N LEU A 23 5.46 -8.09 22.37
CA LEU A 23 5.37 -6.63 22.34
C LEU A 23 6.12 -5.99 23.51
N LYS A 24 6.06 -6.58 24.72
CA LYS A 24 6.86 -6.16 25.89
C LYS A 24 8.35 -6.28 25.60
N THR A 25 8.76 -7.41 25.02
CA THR A 25 10.15 -7.63 24.60
C THR A 25 10.60 -6.58 23.58
N LEU A 26 9.77 -6.28 22.57
CA LEU A 26 10.09 -5.27 21.56
C LEU A 26 10.21 -3.86 22.15
N LEU A 27 9.31 -3.47 23.06
CA LEU A 27 9.38 -2.20 23.78
C LEU A 27 10.69 -2.08 24.59
N GLN A 28 11.04 -3.12 25.35
CA GLN A 28 12.28 -3.17 26.15
C GLN A 28 13.54 -3.12 25.29
N ASN A 29 13.48 -3.69 24.08
CA ASN A 29 14.58 -3.67 23.11
C ASN A 29 14.59 -2.42 22.22
N GLY A 30 13.72 -1.43 22.50
CA GLY A 30 13.83 -0.08 21.93
C GLY A 30 12.86 0.26 20.81
N MET A 31 11.85 -0.57 20.54
CA MET A 31 10.69 -0.16 19.72
C MET A 31 10.04 1.09 20.33
N ASN A 32 9.64 2.04 19.49
CA ASN A 32 9.00 3.29 19.93
C ASN A 32 7.63 3.51 19.31
N VAL A 33 7.39 2.99 18.11
CA VAL A 33 6.12 3.13 17.40
C VAL A 33 5.71 1.78 16.83
N MET A 34 4.48 1.35 17.11
CA MET A 34 3.86 0.22 16.44
C MET A 34 3.21 0.71 15.15
N ARG A 35 3.70 0.22 14.01
CA ARG A 35 3.08 0.40 12.70
C ARG A 35 2.09 -0.72 12.41
N LEU A 36 0.87 -0.35 12.08
CA LEU A 36 -0.18 -1.22 11.58
C LEU A 36 -0.30 -0.99 10.07
N ASN A 37 0.08 -1.99 9.28
CA ASN A 37 0.01 -1.93 7.82
C ASN A 37 -1.35 -2.38 7.32
N PHE A 38 -2.21 -1.45 6.86
CA PHE A 38 -3.58 -1.76 6.44
C PHE A 38 -3.68 -2.31 5.01
N SER A 39 -2.55 -2.50 4.31
CA SER A 39 -2.50 -3.34 3.11
C SER A 39 -2.79 -4.81 3.41
N HIS A 40 -2.65 -5.24 4.67
CA HIS A 40 -2.90 -6.60 5.14
C HIS A 40 -3.72 -6.63 6.43
N GLY A 41 -4.27 -7.79 6.74
CA GLY A 41 -5.09 -8.01 7.94
C GLY A 41 -6.47 -7.38 7.84
N ASN A 42 -7.29 -7.64 8.85
CA ASN A 42 -8.64 -7.08 8.99
C ASN A 42 -8.73 -6.21 10.26
N TYR A 43 -9.87 -5.54 10.45
CA TYR A 43 -10.07 -4.65 11.58
C TYR A 43 -10.03 -5.36 12.94
N GLU A 44 -10.48 -6.60 13.03
CA GLU A 44 -10.44 -7.36 14.29
C GLU A 44 -8.99 -7.67 14.69
N GLU A 45 -8.18 -8.14 13.73
CA GLU A 45 -6.76 -8.37 13.95
C GLU A 45 -6.03 -7.09 14.39
N HIS A 46 -6.24 -5.98 13.68
CA HIS A 46 -5.60 -4.70 14.04
C HIS A 46 -6.07 -4.19 15.40
N LYS A 47 -7.36 -4.37 15.74
CA LYS A 47 -7.89 -4.01 17.06
C LYS A 47 -7.26 -4.85 18.17
N ASN A 48 -7.07 -6.15 17.95
CA ASN A 48 -6.38 -7.02 18.89
C ASN A 48 -4.92 -6.60 19.08
N ARG A 49 -4.20 -6.26 18.01
CA ARG A 49 -2.83 -5.70 18.08
C ARG A 49 -2.79 -4.43 18.93
N ILE A 50 -3.71 -3.49 18.71
CA ILE A 50 -3.81 -2.24 19.46
C ILE A 50 -4.03 -2.51 20.96
N ASN A 51 -4.96 -3.41 21.29
CA ASN A 51 -5.25 -3.77 22.67
C ASN A 51 -4.03 -4.41 23.36
N ASN A 52 -3.39 -5.38 22.71
CA ASN A 52 -2.19 -6.04 23.22
C ASN A 52 -1.04 -5.06 23.42
N PHE A 53 -0.86 -4.10 22.50
CA PHE A 53 0.18 -3.09 22.61
C PHE A 53 -0.06 -2.14 23.78
N ARG A 54 -1.31 -1.70 23.98
CA ARG A 54 -1.69 -0.88 25.15
C ARG A 54 -1.49 -1.64 26.47
N GLN A 55 -1.83 -2.92 26.50
CA GLN A 55 -1.56 -3.78 27.64
C GLN A 55 -0.05 -3.89 27.91
N ALA A 56 0.76 -4.17 26.89
CA ALA A 56 2.22 -4.24 27.01
C ALA A 56 2.84 -2.92 27.54
N MET A 57 2.35 -1.77 27.07
CA MET A 57 2.77 -0.46 27.60
C MET A 57 2.37 -0.28 29.07
N SER A 58 1.15 -0.67 29.45
CA SER A 58 0.67 -0.60 30.83
C SER A 58 1.49 -1.48 31.78
N GLU A 59 1.83 -2.70 31.36
CA GLU A 59 2.57 -3.66 32.19
C GLU A 59 4.06 -3.32 32.33
N THR A 60 4.67 -2.71 31.30
CA THR A 60 6.10 -2.36 31.31
C THR A 60 6.38 -0.94 31.79
N GLY A 61 5.38 -0.05 31.76
CA GLY A 61 5.56 1.39 31.98
C GLY A 61 6.29 2.11 30.83
N ILE A 62 6.61 1.41 29.73
CA ILE A 62 7.29 1.99 28.57
C ILE A 62 6.24 2.60 27.64
N ARG A 63 6.43 3.87 27.28
CA ARG A 63 5.56 4.56 26.31
C ARG A 63 5.96 4.20 24.88
N GLY A 64 4.96 4.02 24.03
CA GLY A 64 5.08 3.94 22.58
C GLY A 64 3.89 4.61 21.90
N ALA A 65 3.97 4.76 20.59
CA ALA A 65 2.92 5.35 19.77
C ALA A 65 2.35 4.35 18.75
N LEU A 66 1.12 4.61 18.29
CA LEU A 66 0.41 3.88 17.26
C LEU A 66 0.48 4.66 15.94
N LEU A 67 0.94 4.00 14.88
CA LEU A 67 0.92 4.52 13.52
C LEU A 67 0.05 3.60 12.67
N LEU A 68 -1.04 4.14 12.13
CA LEU A 68 -1.82 3.50 11.09
C LEU A 68 -1.21 3.86 9.74
N ASP A 69 -0.80 2.87 8.97
CA ASP A 69 -0.29 3.05 7.62
C ASP A 69 -1.34 2.64 6.60
N THR A 70 -1.85 3.62 5.86
CA THR A 70 -2.90 3.42 4.86
C THR A 70 -2.38 2.63 3.67
N LYS A 71 -3.25 1.85 3.04
CA LYS A 71 -2.90 1.10 1.84
C LYS A 71 -2.63 2.05 0.67
N GLY A 72 -3.46 3.07 0.55
CA GLY A 72 -3.43 4.05 -0.52
C GLY A 72 -4.00 3.54 -1.84
N PRO A 73 -4.28 4.46 -2.76
CA PRO A 73 -4.69 4.13 -4.12
C PRO A 73 -3.51 3.54 -4.89
N GLU A 74 -3.68 2.33 -5.41
CA GLU A 74 -2.63 1.63 -6.16
C GLU A 74 -3.18 0.98 -7.43
N ILE A 75 -2.34 0.94 -8.47
CA ILE A 75 -2.63 0.20 -9.70
C ILE A 75 -2.09 -1.21 -9.52
N ARG A 76 -2.90 -2.23 -9.81
CA ARG A 76 -2.47 -3.62 -9.79
C ARG A 76 -2.91 -4.36 -11.04
N THR A 77 -2.18 -5.42 -11.40
CA THR A 77 -2.72 -6.50 -12.24
C THR A 77 -3.83 -7.24 -11.48
N ILE A 78 -4.66 -8.01 -12.18
CA ILE A 78 -5.76 -8.77 -11.56
C ILE A 78 -5.39 -10.27 -11.50
N LYS A 79 -6.26 -11.14 -12.01
CA LYS A 79 -6.15 -12.59 -11.92
C LYS A 79 -5.48 -13.11 -13.18
N LEU A 80 -4.59 -14.07 -12.97
CA LEU A 80 -4.05 -14.93 -14.01
C LEU A 80 -4.79 -16.26 -14.05
N LYS A 81 -4.80 -16.88 -15.23
CA LYS A 81 -5.40 -18.19 -15.49
C LYS A 81 -4.86 -19.23 -14.51
N ASP A 82 -5.78 -20.01 -13.95
CA ASP A 82 -5.50 -21.07 -12.97
C ASP A 82 -4.73 -20.64 -11.71
N GLY A 83 -4.60 -19.33 -11.44
CA GLY A 83 -3.81 -18.85 -10.32
C GLY A 83 -2.30 -19.01 -10.49
N LYS A 84 -1.83 -19.38 -11.69
CA LYS A 84 -0.42 -19.66 -11.96
C LYS A 84 0.29 -18.42 -12.47
N ASP A 85 1.53 -18.28 -12.03
CA ASP A 85 2.43 -17.27 -12.52
C ASP A 85 2.82 -17.59 -13.98
N VAL A 86 3.06 -16.55 -14.78
CA VAL A 86 3.39 -16.64 -16.20
C VAL A 86 4.73 -15.97 -16.49
N VAL A 87 5.50 -16.53 -17.43
CA VAL A 87 6.79 -15.94 -17.81
C VAL A 87 6.59 -15.01 -19.00
N ILE A 88 6.88 -13.73 -18.80
CA ILE A 88 7.01 -12.73 -19.86
C ILE A 88 8.46 -12.74 -20.32
N LYS A 89 8.69 -12.83 -21.63
CA LYS A 89 10.03 -12.85 -22.23
C LYS A 89 10.44 -11.48 -22.75
N ASP A 90 11.73 -11.20 -22.73
CA ASP A 90 12.30 -10.01 -23.37
C ASP A 90 11.89 -9.90 -24.84
N GLY A 91 11.53 -8.69 -25.27
CA GLY A 91 11.01 -8.39 -26.61
C GLY A 91 9.58 -8.88 -26.90
N GLN A 92 8.93 -9.57 -25.95
CA GLN A 92 7.57 -10.07 -26.14
C GLN A 92 6.55 -8.94 -26.11
N LYS A 93 5.54 -9.00 -26.99
CA LYS A 93 4.35 -8.15 -26.89
C LYS A 93 3.49 -8.60 -25.72
N PHE A 94 3.03 -7.65 -24.91
CA PHE A 94 2.17 -7.90 -23.77
C PHE A 94 1.12 -6.80 -23.67
N VAL A 95 -0.12 -7.16 -23.35
CA VAL A 95 -1.26 -6.24 -23.36
C VAL A 95 -1.83 -6.03 -21.96
N PHE A 96 -2.00 -4.78 -21.56
CA PHE A 96 -2.83 -4.43 -20.41
C PHE A 96 -4.22 -4.02 -20.88
N THR A 97 -5.27 -4.42 -20.17
CA THR A 97 -6.66 -4.03 -20.46
C THR A 97 -7.37 -3.51 -19.22
N THR A 98 -8.29 -2.56 -19.39
CA THR A 98 -9.16 -2.08 -18.30
C THR A 98 -10.42 -2.93 -18.11
N ASP A 99 -10.69 -3.93 -18.96
CA ASP A 99 -11.77 -4.88 -18.76
C ASP A 99 -11.43 -5.87 -17.63
N LYS A 100 -12.02 -5.65 -16.46
CA LYS A 100 -11.80 -6.43 -15.24
C LYS A 100 -12.32 -7.87 -15.32
N ASN A 101 -13.10 -8.22 -16.36
CA ASN A 101 -13.57 -9.60 -16.57
C ASN A 101 -12.52 -10.47 -17.26
N VAL A 102 -11.47 -9.88 -17.84
CA VAL A 102 -10.39 -10.62 -18.49
C VAL A 102 -9.53 -11.31 -17.45
N VAL A 103 -9.45 -12.65 -17.57
CA VAL A 103 -8.47 -13.46 -16.84
C VAL A 103 -7.19 -13.47 -17.65
N GLY A 104 -6.10 -13.00 -17.04
CA GLY A 104 -4.84 -12.82 -17.73
C GLY A 104 -4.05 -14.11 -17.97
N ASP A 105 -3.11 -14.03 -18.90
CA ASP A 105 -2.19 -15.08 -19.31
C ASP A 105 -0.84 -14.47 -19.70
N GLU A 106 0.02 -15.23 -20.40
CA GLU A 106 1.32 -14.75 -20.84
C GLU A 106 1.26 -13.60 -21.85
N ASN A 107 0.12 -13.30 -22.46
CA ASN A 107 -0.03 -12.29 -23.52
C ASN A 107 -0.83 -11.07 -23.07
N LYS A 108 -1.75 -11.21 -22.11
CA LYS A 108 -2.65 -10.13 -21.69
C LYS A 108 -3.00 -10.22 -20.22
N VAL A 109 -3.17 -9.08 -19.54
CA VAL A 109 -3.69 -9.03 -18.17
C VAL A 109 -4.56 -7.79 -17.94
N ALA A 110 -5.62 -7.96 -17.14
CA ALA A 110 -6.43 -6.84 -16.69
C ALA A 110 -5.75 -6.02 -15.58
N VAL A 111 -6.04 -4.72 -15.51
CA VAL A 111 -5.56 -3.82 -14.47
C VAL A 111 -6.71 -3.20 -13.67
N THR A 112 -6.46 -2.87 -12.40
CA THR A 112 -7.49 -2.31 -11.50
C THR A 112 -7.92 -0.88 -11.86
N TYR A 113 -7.06 -0.12 -12.53
CA TYR A 113 -7.25 1.31 -12.77
C TYR A 113 -7.91 1.59 -14.13
N GLU A 114 -9.14 2.09 -14.13
CA GLU A 114 -9.92 2.39 -15.34
C GLU A 114 -9.35 3.57 -16.17
N GLY A 115 -8.47 4.38 -15.58
CA GLY A 115 -7.77 5.46 -16.30
C GLY A 115 -6.47 5.02 -16.97
N PHE A 116 -6.09 3.74 -16.89
CA PHE A 116 -4.77 3.26 -17.29
C PHE A 116 -4.39 3.63 -18.73
N ALA A 117 -5.28 3.33 -19.69
CA ALA A 117 -5.06 3.67 -21.10
C ALA A 117 -5.08 5.18 -21.37
N ARG A 118 -5.85 5.95 -20.59
CA ARG A 118 -5.99 7.41 -20.77
C ARG A 118 -4.78 8.20 -20.28
N ASP A 119 -4.17 7.74 -19.19
CA ASP A 119 -3.03 8.43 -18.57
C ASP A 119 -1.69 8.06 -19.24
N LEU A 120 -1.66 6.97 -20.00
CA LEU A 120 -0.48 6.51 -20.73
C LEU A 120 -0.41 7.11 -22.15
N LYS A 121 0.80 7.08 -22.71
CA LYS A 121 1.09 7.43 -24.10
C LYS A 121 2.13 6.48 -24.66
N VAL A 122 2.26 6.42 -25.97
CA VAL A 122 3.36 5.68 -26.62
C VAL A 122 4.70 6.20 -26.09
N GLY A 123 5.61 5.28 -25.78
CA GLY A 123 6.89 5.53 -25.11
C GLY A 123 6.83 5.62 -23.58
N SER A 124 5.64 5.55 -22.96
CA SER A 124 5.53 5.44 -21.51
C SER A 124 6.13 4.13 -21.01
N VAL A 125 6.73 4.16 -19.81
CA VAL A 125 7.25 2.97 -19.13
C VAL A 125 6.24 2.46 -18.12
N VAL A 126 5.99 1.15 -18.16
CA VAL A 126 5.17 0.42 -17.19
C VAL A 126 6.08 -0.52 -16.42
N LEU A 127 6.14 -0.36 -15.10
CA LEU A 127 6.88 -1.23 -14.19
C LEU A 127 5.91 -2.10 -13.42
N VAL A 128 6.11 -3.42 -13.43
CA VAL A 128 5.26 -4.39 -12.73
C VAL A 128 6.07 -5.12 -11.67
N ASP A 129 5.43 -5.38 -10.52
CA ASP A 129 5.99 -6.10 -9.36
C ASP A 129 7.28 -5.44 -8.86
N ASP A 130 7.15 -4.20 -8.38
CA ASP A 130 8.27 -3.37 -7.91
C ASP A 130 9.41 -3.19 -8.93
N GLY A 131 9.05 -3.26 -10.22
CA GLY A 131 9.99 -3.09 -11.34
C GLY A 131 10.71 -4.37 -11.75
N LEU A 132 10.29 -5.53 -11.25
CA LEU A 132 10.75 -6.84 -11.73
C LEU A 132 10.59 -6.98 -13.24
N ILE A 133 9.45 -6.49 -13.78
CA ILE A 133 9.17 -6.49 -15.21
C ILE A 133 9.03 -5.05 -15.68
N LYS A 134 9.82 -4.68 -16.68
CA LYS A 134 9.74 -3.38 -17.36
C LYS A 134 9.14 -3.58 -18.75
N LEU A 135 8.12 -2.80 -19.06
CA LEU A 135 7.51 -2.76 -20.38
C LEU A 135 7.45 -1.32 -20.90
N GLU A 136 7.56 -1.17 -22.22
CA GLU A 136 7.40 0.11 -22.91
C GLU A 136 6.13 0.08 -23.76
N VAL A 137 5.28 1.11 -23.62
CA VAL A 137 4.04 1.23 -24.39
C VAL A 137 4.37 1.52 -25.85
N ILE A 138 3.93 0.65 -26.75
CA ILE A 138 4.13 0.81 -28.20
C ILE A 138 2.85 1.26 -28.92
N GLU A 139 1.68 0.97 -28.35
CA GLU A 139 0.39 1.27 -28.97
C GLU A 139 -0.72 1.33 -27.91
N ILE A 140 -1.73 2.18 -28.12
CA ILE A 140 -2.92 2.29 -27.25
C ILE A 140 -4.16 2.19 -28.14
N ASN A 141 -4.97 1.16 -27.92
CA ASN A 141 -6.15 0.81 -28.70
C ASN A 141 -7.39 0.83 -27.82
N GLY A 142 -8.01 2.02 -27.70
CA GLY A 142 -9.15 2.23 -26.82
C GLY A 142 -8.79 1.97 -25.36
N GLU A 143 -9.23 0.83 -24.84
CA GLU A 143 -8.99 0.38 -23.47
C GLU A 143 -7.79 -0.56 -23.31
N GLU A 144 -7.15 -0.94 -24.42
CA GLU A 144 -5.98 -1.81 -24.42
C GLU A 144 -4.69 -1.02 -24.59
N VAL A 145 -3.70 -1.31 -23.76
CA VAL A 145 -2.35 -0.76 -23.83
C VAL A 145 -1.42 -1.88 -24.23
N VAL A 146 -0.90 -1.81 -25.45
CA VAL A 146 0.05 -2.78 -25.99
C VAL A 146 1.45 -2.31 -25.67
N CYS A 147 2.22 -3.17 -25.02
CA CYS A 147 3.58 -2.92 -24.64
C CYS A 147 4.53 -3.94 -25.26
N ILE A 148 5.82 -3.61 -25.28
CA ILE A 148 6.91 -4.56 -25.50
C ILE A 148 7.72 -4.69 -24.22
N ALA A 149 7.94 -5.93 -23.79
CA ALA A 149 8.76 -6.24 -22.62
C ALA A 149 10.23 -5.89 -22.90
N GLN A 150 10.88 -5.24 -21.94
CA GLN A 150 12.28 -4.82 -22.00
C GLN A 150 13.22 -5.76 -21.23
N ASN A 151 12.64 -6.76 -20.55
CA ASN A 151 13.35 -7.83 -19.87
C ASN A 151 12.40 -9.01 -19.65
N SER A 152 12.98 -10.19 -19.45
CA SER A 152 12.21 -11.36 -19.01
C SER A 152 11.90 -11.29 -17.51
N GLY A 153 10.76 -11.83 -17.09
CA GLY A 153 10.37 -11.93 -15.69
C GLY A 153 9.09 -12.74 -15.48
N GLU A 154 8.87 -13.18 -14.24
CA GLU A 154 7.69 -13.93 -13.84
C GLU A 154 6.61 -12.97 -13.32
N LEU A 155 5.45 -12.99 -13.97
CA LEU A 155 4.28 -12.22 -13.57
C LEU A 155 3.37 -13.11 -12.73
N GLY A 156 3.14 -12.71 -11.47
CA GLY A 156 2.09 -13.29 -10.64
C GLY A 156 0.80 -12.48 -10.61
N GLN A 157 -0.11 -12.85 -9.70
CA GLN A 157 -1.40 -12.18 -9.53
C GLN A 157 -1.30 -10.94 -8.63
N ASN A 158 -2.23 -9.99 -8.83
CA ASN A 158 -2.39 -8.81 -7.98
C ASN A 158 -1.09 -8.01 -7.78
N LYS A 159 -0.24 -7.92 -8.80
CA LYS A 159 1.07 -7.27 -8.71
C LYS A 159 0.94 -5.77 -8.89
N GLY A 160 1.70 -5.00 -8.10
CA GLY A 160 1.73 -3.55 -8.18
C GLY A 160 2.24 -3.07 -9.54
N ILE A 161 1.65 -2.00 -10.05
CA ILE A 161 2.09 -1.31 -11.27
C ILE A 161 2.51 0.11 -10.91
N ASN A 162 3.71 0.49 -11.33
CA ASN A 162 4.26 1.83 -11.21
C ASN A 162 4.42 2.46 -12.61
N LEU A 163 4.07 3.74 -12.74
CA LEU A 163 4.11 4.48 -14.01
C LEU A 163 5.02 5.71 -13.86
N PRO A 164 6.36 5.56 -14.02
CA PRO A 164 7.30 6.65 -13.80
C PRO A 164 7.03 7.85 -14.69
N GLY A 165 6.98 9.05 -14.10
CA GLY A 165 6.76 10.30 -14.83
C GLY A 165 5.33 10.50 -15.34
N ILE A 166 4.38 9.63 -14.98
CA ILE A 166 2.98 9.74 -15.37
C ILE A 166 2.15 10.27 -14.19
N SER A 167 1.39 11.33 -14.44
CA SER A 167 0.45 11.88 -13.47
C SER A 167 -0.83 11.06 -13.46
N VAL A 168 -0.86 10.01 -12.64
CA VAL A 168 -2.03 9.14 -12.50
C VAL A 168 -3.18 9.89 -11.84
N GLN A 169 -4.37 9.86 -12.42
CA GLN A 169 -5.58 10.47 -11.86
C GLN A 169 -6.35 9.51 -10.92
N LEU A 170 -5.65 8.93 -9.95
CA LEU A 170 -6.30 8.23 -8.84
C LEU A 170 -6.80 9.24 -7.80
N PRO A 171 -7.91 8.95 -7.09
CA PRO A 171 -8.30 9.75 -5.92
C PRO A 171 -7.17 9.73 -4.88
N ALA A 172 -7.13 10.70 -3.97
CA ALA A 172 -6.13 10.72 -2.89
C ALA A 172 -6.30 9.53 -1.92
N LEU A 173 -7.53 9.08 -1.74
CA LEU A 173 -7.90 8.02 -0.82
C LEU A 173 -8.87 7.07 -1.52
N SER A 174 -8.66 5.77 -1.35
CA SER A 174 -9.66 4.76 -1.71
C SER A 174 -10.79 4.71 -0.68
N GLU A 175 -11.92 4.09 -1.01
CA GLU A 175 -13.00 3.84 -0.04
C GLU A 175 -12.51 3.06 1.19
N LYS A 176 -11.58 2.12 0.96
CA LYS A 176 -10.93 1.38 2.04
C LYS A 176 -10.10 2.31 2.92
N ASP A 177 -9.30 3.21 2.34
CA ASP A 177 -8.50 4.15 3.14
C ASP A 177 -9.40 5.05 3.99
N ILE A 178 -10.53 5.51 3.47
CA ILE A 178 -11.52 6.28 4.26
C ILE A 178 -12.01 5.46 5.46
N ALA A 179 -12.33 4.18 5.26
CA ALA A 179 -12.75 3.29 6.34
C ALA A 179 -11.61 3.01 7.34
N ASP A 180 -10.37 2.83 6.86
CA ASP A 180 -9.18 2.66 7.70
C ASP A 180 -8.93 3.92 8.57
N LEU A 181 -9.10 5.12 8.01
CA LEU A 181 -8.98 6.39 8.75
C LEU A 181 -10.03 6.50 9.86
N LYS A 182 -11.28 6.10 9.59
CA LYS A 182 -12.35 6.06 10.59
C LYS A 182 -12.01 5.08 11.71
N PHE A 183 -11.55 3.88 11.36
CA PHE A 183 -11.05 2.91 12.33
C PHE A 183 -9.90 3.49 13.18
N GLY A 184 -8.97 4.21 12.55
CA GLY A 184 -7.88 4.90 13.25
C GLY A 184 -8.38 5.92 14.26
N CYS A 185 -9.41 6.69 13.91
CA CYS A 185 -10.06 7.65 14.82
C CYS A 185 -10.72 6.94 16.00
N GLU A 186 -11.56 5.93 15.74
CA GLU A 186 -12.25 5.13 16.76
C GLU A 186 -11.27 4.49 17.75
N ASN A 187 -10.10 4.07 17.26
CA ASN A 187 -9.08 3.43 18.07
C ASN A 187 -8.01 4.40 18.59
N ASN A 188 -8.17 5.72 18.43
CA ASN A 188 -7.24 6.74 18.93
C ASN A 188 -5.77 6.43 18.59
N VAL A 189 -5.46 6.24 17.31
CA VAL A 189 -4.06 6.13 16.87
C VAL A 189 -3.37 7.50 16.95
N ASP A 190 -2.05 7.52 17.10
CA ASP A 190 -1.29 8.77 17.24
C ASP A 190 -0.94 9.38 15.87
N PHE A 191 -0.65 8.52 14.89
CA PHE A 191 -0.23 8.91 13.55
C PHE A 191 -1.02 8.18 12.47
N ILE A 192 -1.26 8.88 11.35
CA ILE A 192 -1.59 8.30 10.05
C ILE A 192 -0.40 8.50 9.12
N ALA A 193 0.12 7.42 8.54
CA ALA A 193 0.94 7.50 7.33
C ALA A 193 0.01 7.39 6.10
N ALA A 194 -0.14 8.51 5.39
CA ALA A 194 -1.01 8.60 4.22
C ALA A 194 -0.20 8.21 2.97
N SER A 195 -0.59 7.13 2.32
CA SER A 195 0.11 6.57 1.16
C SER A 195 -0.25 7.33 -0.13
N PHE A 196 0.71 7.41 -1.06
CA PHE A 196 0.55 8.03 -2.39
C PHE A 196 0.07 9.50 -2.39
N ILE A 197 0.49 10.27 -1.39
CA ILE A 197 0.28 11.73 -1.38
C ILE A 197 1.07 12.37 -2.52
N ARG A 198 0.40 13.11 -3.40
CA ARG A 198 0.98 13.75 -4.59
C ARG A 198 0.91 15.26 -4.54
N LYS A 199 -0.08 15.82 -3.84
CA LYS A 199 -0.33 17.26 -3.76
C LYS A 199 -0.85 17.67 -2.38
N ALA A 200 -0.71 18.93 -2.05
CA ALA A 200 -1.19 19.49 -0.77
C ALA A 200 -2.68 19.24 -0.51
N GLN A 201 -3.49 19.13 -1.58
CA GLN A 201 -4.92 18.83 -1.44
C GLN A 201 -5.17 17.45 -0.85
N ASP A 202 -4.34 16.44 -1.19
CA ASP A 202 -4.51 15.07 -0.70
C ASP A 202 -4.37 15.03 0.85
N VAL A 203 -3.42 15.78 1.40
CA VAL A 203 -3.25 15.94 2.86
C VAL A 203 -4.46 16.63 3.49
N ARG A 204 -5.04 17.63 2.82
CA ARG A 204 -6.25 18.32 3.31
C ARG A 204 -7.45 17.38 3.30
N ASP A 205 -7.56 16.50 2.32
CA ASP A 205 -8.64 15.52 2.23
C ASP A 205 -8.55 14.48 3.36
N VAL A 206 -7.34 13.96 3.64
CA VAL A 206 -7.10 13.12 4.85
C VAL A 206 -7.47 13.88 6.12
N ARG A 207 -6.99 15.12 6.26
CA ARG A 207 -7.27 15.94 7.44
C ARG A 207 -8.77 16.15 7.63
N LYS A 208 -9.52 16.42 6.56
CA LYS A 208 -10.98 16.61 6.61
C LYS A 208 -11.67 15.38 7.20
N ILE A 209 -11.34 14.19 6.69
CA ILE A 209 -11.93 12.94 7.18
C ILE A 209 -11.58 12.72 8.67
N LEU A 210 -10.33 12.95 9.07
CA LEU A 210 -9.95 12.82 10.48
C LEU A 210 -10.76 13.76 11.38
N LYS A 211 -10.92 15.03 10.99
CA LYS A 211 -11.71 16.01 11.77
C LYS A 211 -13.17 15.62 11.91
N GLU A 212 -13.79 15.18 10.81
CA GLU A 212 -15.19 14.75 10.79
C GLU A 212 -15.45 13.53 11.70
N ASN A 213 -14.40 12.79 12.07
CA ASN A 213 -14.47 11.59 12.91
C ASN A 213 -13.76 11.78 14.27
N GLY A 214 -13.50 13.03 14.70
CA GLY A 214 -12.92 13.35 16.01
C GLY A 214 -11.41 13.13 16.14
N GLY A 215 -10.72 12.85 15.03
CA GLY A 215 -9.28 12.63 14.93
C GLY A 215 -8.43 13.91 14.75
N ASP A 216 -8.91 15.08 15.18
CA ASP A 216 -8.21 16.37 14.99
C ASP A 216 -6.76 16.37 15.48
N ARG A 217 -6.48 15.61 16.55
CA ARG A 217 -5.16 15.51 17.18
C ARG A 217 -4.24 14.47 16.55
N ILE A 218 -4.76 13.62 15.66
CA ILE A 218 -3.97 12.61 14.97
C ILE A 218 -3.06 13.32 13.96
N LEU A 219 -1.78 13.00 14.01
CA LEU A 219 -0.77 13.60 13.14
C LEU A 219 -0.72 12.87 11.79
N ILE A 220 -0.60 13.63 10.70
CA ILE A 220 -0.48 13.08 9.35
C ILE A 220 0.99 13.10 8.96
N ILE A 221 1.49 11.96 8.50
CA ILE A 221 2.79 11.77 7.85
C ILE A 221 2.50 11.59 6.36
N SER A 222 3.05 12.46 5.53
CA SER A 222 2.80 12.55 4.07
C SER A 222 4.05 12.96 3.32
#